data_AF-A0A7W7RZG2-F1
#
_entry.id   AF-A0A7W7RZG2-F1
#
_cell.length_a   1.000
_cell.length_b   1.000
_cell.length_c   1.000
_cell.angle_alpha   90.00
_cell.angle_beta   90.00
_cell.angle_gamma   90.00
#
_symmetry.space_group_name_H-M   'P 1'
#
loop_
_entity.id
_entity.type
_entity.pdbx_description
1 polymer ?
#
loop_
_entity_poly.entity_id
_entity_poly.type
_entity_poly.pdbx_seq_one_letter_code
_entity_poly.pdbx_strand_id
1 'polypeptide(L)'
;MTRIRRALKHGLVSAGELSLNAATGVAALLLTATVLAGVALVPVAGIGLPPLARLLTPVRSFARFQRARVSRALGRAIAEPYSSPAGPRIRAHLIPALRDPATWRDLLWLAVHGVTSAAFGIAVWAMLSAVGAIWTLRTVDTGRMVTFTLSLSILLIILAAVPLFRTGQARMAHLLLRPTSSPARRIRELTESRAAALDAQAAELRRIERDLHDGAQARLISVRMNLGLARGSHDLAQVQELVEEAWGPPARPWPSCGTSCAASIRRCSPTGGWPGRSRPPRCSARSRSRSESTCRAAPRHRSSPPCTSRRVRP
;
A
#
# COMPACT_ATOMS: atom_id res chain seq x y z
N MET A 1 -5.33 39.54 -25.96
CA MET A 1 -4.08 39.32 -25.16
C MET A 1 -4.04 38.02 -24.36
N THR A 2 -5.17 37.49 -23.83
CA THR A 2 -5.17 36.27 -22.98
C THR A 2 -4.94 34.94 -23.73
N ARG A 3 -5.32 34.84 -25.01
CA ARG A 3 -5.06 33.65 -25.85
C ARG A 3 -3.59 33.52 -26.24
N ILE A 4 -2.94 34.63 -26.62
CA ILE A 4 -1.50 34.68 -26.98
C ILE A 4 -0.64 34.34 -25.76
N ARG A 5 -0.94 34.92 -24.58
CA ARG A 5 -0.24 34.56 -23.33
C ARG A 5 -0.40 33.09 -22.94
N ARG A 6 -1.58 32.48 -23.17
CA ARG A 6 -1.78 31.05 -22.95
C ARG A 6 -0.97 30.20 -23.93
N ALA A 7 -1.03 30.52 -25.22
CA ALA A 7 -0.26 29.82 -26.25
C ALA A 7 1.25 29.87 -25.98
N LEU A 8 1.79 31.04 -25.60
CA LEU A 8 3.19 31.21 -25.21
C LEU A 8 3.54 30.39 -23.96
N LYS A 9 2.69 30.41 -22.92
CA LYS A 9 2.91 29.59 -21.72
C LYS A 9 2.89 28.09 -22.04
N HIS A 10 1.97 27.62 -22.88
CA HIS A 10 1.92 26.22 -23.30
C HIS A 10 3.14 25.83 -24.16
N GLY A 11 3.63 26.72 -25.02
CA GLY A 11 4.84 26.53 -25.82
C GLY A 11 6.13 26.49 -24.99
N LEU A 12 6.26 27.36 -24.00
CA LEU A 12 7.40 27.35 -23.06
C LEU A 12 7.42 26.09 -22.20
N VAL A 13 6.26 25.65 -21.72
CA VAL A 13 6.13 24.40 -20.95
C VAL A 13 6.42 23.18 -21.82
N SER A 14 6.00 23.16 -23.09
CA SER A 14 6.29 22.03 -23.99
C SER A 14 7.76 21.95 -24.36
N ALA A 15 8.43 23.08 -24.59
CA ALA A 15 9.86 23.16 -24.86
C ALA A 15 10.70 22.71 -23.65
N GLY A 16 10.37 23.21 -22.44
CA GLY A 16 11.07 22.84 -21.21
C GLY A 16 10.94 21.34 -20.87
N GLU A 17 9.81 20.73 -21.21
CA GLU A 17 9.64 19.29 -21.03
C GLU A 17 10.37 18.45 -22.10
N LEU A 18 10.51 18.95 -23.32
CA LEU A 18 11.28 18.27 -24.36
C LEU A 18 12.78 18.25 -24.01
N SER A 19 13.33 19.40 -23.60
CA SER A 19 14.72 19.49 -23.16
C SER A 19 14.99 18.62 -21.94
N LEU A 20 14.05 18.55 -21.00
CA LEU A 20 14.18 17.68 -19.84
C LEU A 20 14.14 16.20 -20.20
N ASN A 21 13.31 15.76 -21.17
CA ASN A 21 13.33 14.38 -21.65
C ASN A 21 14.63 14.03 -22.40
N ALA A 22 15.16 14.95 -23.18
CA ALA A 22 16.45 14.76 -23.84
C ALA A 22 17.58 14.63 -22.79
N ALA A 23 17.60 15.51 -21.79
CA ALA A 23 18.57 15.46 -20.70
C ALA A 23 18.49 14.16 -19.89
N THR A 24 17.28 13.70 -19.54
CA THR A 24 17.11 12.41 -18.84
C THR A 24 17.51 11.22 -19.71
N GLY A 25 17.25 11.28 -21.02
CA GLY A 25 17.68 10.26 -21.97
C GLY A 25 19.19 10.13 -22.06
N VAL A 26 19.90 11.26 -22.20
CA VAL A 26 21.37 11.30 -22.23
C VAL A 26 21.96 10.83 -20.91
N ALA A 27 21.45 11.32 -19.78
CA ALA A 27 21.89 10.87 -18.45
C ALA A 27 21.70 9.35 -18.27
N ALA A 28 20.57 8.80 -18.72
CA ALA A 28 20.31 7.37 -18.65
C ALA A 28 21.26 6.55 -19.52
N LEU A 29 21.56 7.02 -20.74
CA LEU A 29 22.53 6.37 -21.63
C LEU A 29 23.94 6.36 -21.02
N LEU A 30 24.40 7.51 -20.50
CA LEU A 30 25.71 7.64 -19.86
C LEU A 30 25.83 6.80 -18.59
N LEU A 31 24.78 6.76 -17.76
CA LEU A 31 24.76 5.89 -16.58
C LEU A 31 24.78 4.41 -16.98
N THR A 32 24.02 4.02 -18.01
CA THR A 32 24.03 2.65 -18.54
C THR A 32 25.42 2.27 -19.06
N ALA A 33 26.04 3.13 -19.86
CA ALA A 33 27.40 2.91 -20.38
C ALA A 33 28.43 2.79 -19.25
N THR A 34 28.34 3.65 -18.23
CA THR A 34 29.24 3.59 -17.06
C THR A 34 29.03 2.32 -16.24
N VAL A 35 27.79 1.84 -16.09
CA VAL A 35 27.51 0.55 -15.44
C VAL A 35 28.11 -0.61 -16.26
N LEU A 36 27.91 -0.63 -17.57
CA LEU A 36 28.47 -1.66 -18.45
C LEU A 36 30.01 -1.66 -18.43
N ALA A 37 30.64 -0.49 -18.44
CA ALA A 37 32.09 -0.35 -18.29
C ALA A 37 32.56 -0.87 -16.92
N GLY A 38 31.83 -0.56 -15.84
CA GLY A 38 32.09 -1.10 -14.51
C GLY A 38 32.01 -2.63 -14.48
N VAL A 39 31.00 -3.23 -15.12
CA VAL A 39 30.87 -4.69 -15.24
C VAL A 39 32.03 -5.28 -16.06
N ALA A 40 32.39 -4.66 -17.18
CA ALA A 40 33.48 -5.11 -18.05
C ALA A 40 34.85 -5.09 -17.36
N LEU A 41 35.04 -4.24 -16.34
CA LEU A 41 36.26 -4.16 -15.52
C LEU A 41 36.30 -5.17 -14.36
N VAL A 42 35.22 -5.91 -14.09
CA VAL A 42 35.20 -6.91 -13.00
C VAL A 42 36.22 -8.05 -13.21
N PRO A 43 36.39 -8.63 -14.41
CA PRO A 43 37.39 -9.67 -14.64
C PRO A 43 38.83 -9.20 -14.42
N VAL A 44 39.09 -7.90 -14.54
CA VAL A 44 40.40 -7.29 -14.29
C VAL A 44 40.60 -7.13 -12.78
N ALA A 45 40.93 -8.23 -12.10
CA ALA A 45 41.22 -8.27 -10.66
C ALA A 45 40.12 -7.66 -9.74
N GLY A 46 38.87 -7.62 -10.21
CA GLY A 46 37.76 -7.01 -9.45
C GLY A 46 37.75 -5.48 -9.43
N ILE A 47 38.54 -4.81 -10.27
CA ILE A 47 38.62 -3.32 -10.36
C ILE A 47 37.24 -2.70 -10.62
N GLY A 48 36.35 -3.42 -11.31
CA GLY A 48 34.96 -3.01 -11.54
C GLY A 48 34.06 -2.93 -10.31
N LEU A 49 34.40 -3.58 -9.18
CA LEU A 49 33.53 -3.66 -8.01
C LEU A 49 33.35 -2.32 -7.26
N PRO A 50 34.41 -1.57 -6.89
CA PRO A 50 34.26 -0.25 -6.29
C PRO A 50 33.42 0.75 -7.11
N PRO A 51 33.63 0.94 -8.43
CA PRO A 51 32.80 1.85 -9.22
C PRO A 51 31.35 1.36 -9.31
N LEU A 52 31.09 0.05 -9.46
CA LEU A 52 29.72 -0.48 -9.45
C LEU A 52 28.98 -0.18 -8.14
N ALA A 53 29.63 -0.35 -6.98
CA ALA A 53 29.04 -0.02 -5.68
C ALA A 53 28.69 1.48 -5.58
N ARG A 54 29.57 2.35 -6.09
CA ARG A 54 29.34 3.80 -6.13
C ARG A 54 28.24 4.20 -7.11
N LEU A 55 28.10 3.49 -8.24
CA LEU A 55 27.10 3.76 -9.28
C LEU A 55 25.66 3.39 -8.86
N LEU A 56 25.48 2.54 -7.85
CA LEU A 56 24.15 2.24 -7.32
C LEU A 56 23.43 3.49 -6.82
N THR A 57 24.14 4.43 -6.19
CA THR A 57 23.57 5.67 -5.66
C THR A 57 22.99 6.58 -6.76
N PRO A 58 23.74 6.97 -7.81
CA PRO A 58 23.17 7.77 -8.89
C PRO A 58 22.09 7.02 -9.68
N VAL A 59 22.21 5.71 -9.92
CA VAL A 59 21.16 4.91 -10.58
C VAL A 59 19.86 4.96 -9.78
N ARG A 60 19.93 4.68 -8.46
CA ARG A 60 18.75 4.76 -7.58
C ARG A 60 18.22 6.18 -7.47
N SER A 61 19.09 7.19 -7.36
CA SER A 61 18.69 8.60 -7.32
C SER A 61 17.93 9.02 -8.58
N PHE A 62 18.43 8.62 -9.75
CA PHE A 62 17.81 8.91 -11.03
C PHE A 62 16.46 8.20 -11.20
N ALA A 63 16.36 6.93 -10.79
CA ALA A 63 15.10 6.21 -10.79
C ALA A 63 14.08 6.81 -9.81
N ARG A 64 14.52 7.35 -8.66
CA ARG A 64 13.65 8.09 -7.72
C ARG A 64 13.15 9.40 -8.30
N PHE A 65 14.03 10.15 -8.97
CA PHE A 65 13.65 11.36 -9.68
C PHE A 65 12.57 11.05 -10.72
N GLN A 66 12.73 9.99 -11.52
CA GLN A 66 11.73 9.61 -12.51
C GLN A 66 10.41 9.14 -11.87
N ARG A 67 10.48 8.32 -10.82
CA ARG A 67 9.28 7.93 -10.04
C ARG A 67 8.55 9.15 -9.48
N ALA A 68 9.27 10.18 -9.01
CA ALA A 68 8.68 11.42 -8.52
C ALA A 68 8.02 12.25 -9.63
N ARG A 69 8.58 12.26 -10.85
CA ARG A 69 7.93 12.91 -12.00
C ARG A 69 6.66 12.18 -12.41
N VAL A 70 6.71 10.86 -12.50
CA VAL A 70 5.57 9.99 -12.83
C VAL A 70 4.49 10.08 -11.74
N SER A 71 4.86 10.07 -10.46
CA SER A 71 3.92 10.18 -9.33
C SER A 71 3.18 11.52 -9.31
N ARG A 72 3.86 12.64 -9.61
CA ARG A 72 3.23 13.95 -9.77
C ARG A 72 2.24 13.98 -10.94
N ALA A 73 2.57 13.31 -12.04
CA ALA A 73 1.68 13.21 -13.19
C ALA A 73 0.46 12.30 -12.94
N LEU A 74 0.60 11.26 -12.11
CA LEU A 74 -0.46 10.26 -11.84
C LEU A 74 -1.18 10.44 -10.49
N GLY A 75 -0.73 11.36 -9.63
CA GLY A 75 -1.34 11.66 -8.33
C GLY A 75 -1.22 10.56 -7.27
N ARG A 76 -0.26 9.62 -7.39
CA ARG A 76 -0.06 8.51 -6.43
C ARG A 76 1.38 8.39 -5.98
N ALA A 77 1.62 8.41 -4.66
CA ALA A 77 2.95 8.22 -4.10
C ALA A 77 3.43 6.77 -4.32
N ILE A 78 4.58 6.62 -4.97
CA ILE A 78 5.24 5.33 -5.18
C ILE A 78 6.20 5.14 -4.00
N ALA A 79 5.96 4.13 -3.17
CA ALA A 79 6.81 3.84 -2.02
C ALA A 79 8.22 3.44 -2.48
N GLU A 80 9.24 3.95 -1.79
CA GLU A 80 10.65 3.67 -2.08
C GLU A 80 10.98 2.23 -1.65
N PRO A 81 11.41 1.32 -2.56
CA PRO A 81 11.57 -0.10 -2.24
C PRO A 81 12.85 -0.43 -1.46
N TYR A 82 13.81 0.50 -1.42
CA TYR A 82 15.18 0.22 -1.00
C TYR A 82 15.36 0.31 0.51
N SER A 83 16.00 -0.70 1.09
CA SER A 83 16.54 -0.64 2.45
C SER A 83 17.88 0.11 2.43
N SER A 84 18.11 0.99 3.40
CA SER A 84 19.40 1.67 3.56
C SER A 84 20.53 0.65 3.76
N PRO A 85 21.71 0.86 3.14
CA PRO A 85 22.84 -0.05 3.28
C PRO A 85 23.33 -0.12 4.73
N ALA A 86 23.65 -1.33 5.20
CA ALA A 86 24.18 -1.58 6.54
C ALA A 86 25.72 -1.57 6.51
N GLY A 87 26.32 -0.39 6.64
CA GLY A 87 27.75 -0.21 6.92
C GLY A 87 28.67 0.09 5.71
N PRO A 88 29.94 0.47 5.95
CA PRO A 88 30.82 1.12 4.94
C PRO A 88 31.46 0.16 3.91
N ARG A 89 31.27 -1.15 4.02
CA ARG A 89 31.95 -2.13 3.16
C ARG A 89 31.32 -2.18 1.76
N ILE A 90 32.15 -2.23 0.71
CA ILE A 90 31.72 -2.34 -0.70
C ILE A 90 30.80 -3.56 -0.91
N ARG A 91 31.15 -4.72 -0.32
CA ARG A 91 30.33 -5.95 -0.41
C ARG A 91 28.96 -5.81 0.27
N ALA A 92 28.85 -5.00 1.34
CA ALA A 92 27.59 -4.77 2.05
C ALA A 92 26.60 -3.95 1.22
N HIS A 93 27.08 -3.22 0.19
CA HIS A 93 26.24 -2.47 -0.74
C HIS A 93 25.87 -3.29 -1.98
N LEU A 94 26.82 -4.03 -2.55
CA LEU A 94 26.66 -4.78 -3.81
C LEU A 94 25.80 -6.04 -3.66
N ILE A 95 26.03 -6.87 -2.64
CA ILE A 95 25.37 -8.17 -2.51
C ILE A 95 23.84 -8.00 -2.35
N PRO A 96 23.33 -7.12 -1.47
CA PRO A 96 21.90 -6.88 -1.36
C PRO A 96 21.31 -6.27 -2.64
N ALA A 97 22.04 -5.38 -3.32
CA ALA A 97 21.59 -4.76 -4.55
C ALA A 97 21.45 -5.77 -5.70
N LEU A 98 22.38 -6.70 -5.85
CA LEU A 98 22.32 -7.76 -6.87
C LEU A 98 21.20 -8.77 -6.62
N ARG A 99 20.83 -8.99 -5.35
CA ARG A 99 19.71 -9.87 -4.96
C ARG A 99 18.34 -9.18 -5.03
N ASP A 100 18.31 -7.85 -5.08
CA ASP A 100 17.07 -7.09 -5.08
C ASP A 100 16.48 -6.99 -6.50
N PRO A 101 15.28 -7.57 -6.75
CA PRO A 101 14.62 -7.48 -8.06
C PRO A 101 14.30 -6.03 -8.48
N ALA A 102 14.19 -5.09 -7.54
CA ALA A 102 13.98 -3.67 -7.88
C ALA A 102 15.20 -3.06 -8.58
N THR A 103 16.41 -3.46 -8.20
CA THR A 103 17.66 -2.96 -8.81
C THR A 103 17.75 -3.38 -10.28
N TRP A 104 17.40 -4.63 -10.61
CA TRP A 104 17.38 -5.12 -11.99
C TRP A 104 16.34 -4.42 -12.86
N ARG A 105 15.17 -4.11 -12.30
CA ARG A 105 14.14 -3.33 -13.01
C ARG A 105 14.58 -1.90 -13.27
N ASP A 106 15.28 -1.27 -12.32
CA ASP A 106 15.83 0.07 -12.47
C ASP A 106 16.93 0.10 -13.55
N LEU A 107 17.81 -0.90 -13.59
CA LEU A 107 18.83 -1.04 -14.63
C LEU A 107 18.22 -1.31 -16.01
N LEU A 108 17.22 -2.19 -16.10
CA LEU A 108 16.48 -2.44 -17.34
C LEU A 108 15.78 -1.18 -17.83
N TRP A 109 15.07 -0.48 -16.95
CA TRP A 109 14.42 0.79 -17.28
C TRP A 109 15.43 1.84 -17.74
N LEU A 110 16.57 1.97 -17.06
CA LEU A 110 17.64 2.91 -17.41
C LEU A 110 18.17 2.66 -18.83
N ALA A 111 18.47 1.39 -19.15
CA ALA A 111 18.94 0.99 -20.47
C ALA A 111 17.88 1.27 -21.55
N VAL A 112 16.63 0.84 -21.32
CA VAL A 112 15.53 1.06 -22.27
C VAL A 112 15.26 2.54 -22.48
N HIS A 113 15.24 3.35 -21.42
CA HIS A 113 15.02 4.80 -21.50
C HIS A 113 16.15 5.50 -22.25
N GLY A 114 17.40 5.15 -21.97
CA GLY A 114 18.57 5.69 -22.66
C GLY A 114 18.56 5.37 -24.16
N VAL A 115 18.37 4.10 -24.53
CA VAL A 115 18.35 3.65 -25.93
C VAL A 115 17.19 4.27 -26.70
N THR A 116 15.98 4.23 -26.15
CA THR A 116 14.80 4.79 -26.84
C THR A 116 14.88 6.31 -26.99
N SER A 117 15.47 7.01 -26.02
CA SER A 117 15.69 8.47 -26.11
C SER A 117 16.79 8.83 -27.12
N ALA A 118 17.88 8.06 -27.17
CA ALA A 118 18.92 8.25 -28.17
C ALA A 118 18.39 7.97 -29.58
N ALA A 119 17.66 6.86 -29.77
CA ALA A 119 17.04 6.53 -31.07
C ALA A 119 16.09 7.64 -31.54
N PHE A 120 15.24 8.16 -30.66
CA PHE A 120 14.36 9.29 -30.98
C PHE A 120 15.15 10.57 -31.32
N GLY A 121 16.18 10.89 -30.54
CA GLY A 121 17.06 12.04 -30.80
C GLY A 121 17.78 11.95 -32.14
N ILE A 122 18.34 10.78 -32.46
CA ILE A 122 18.99 10.50 -33.75
C ILE A 122 17.98 10.62 -34.90
N ALA A 123 16.77 10.09 -34.75
CA ALA A 123 15.73 10.19 -35.77
C ALA A 123 15.33 11.65 -36.04
N VAL A 124 15.12 12.45 -34.98
CA VAL A 124 14.82 13.89 -35.12
C VAL A 124 15.99 14.63 -35.76
N TRP A 125 17.22 14.36 -35.34
CA TRP A 125 18.41 14.96 -35.93
C TRP A 125 18.55 14.62 -37.42
N ALA A 126 18.44 13.34 -37.79
CA ALA A 126 18.50 12.89 -39.19
C ALA A 126 17.42 13.55 -40.04
N MET A 127 16.21 13.68 -39.50
CA MET A 127 15.08 14.32 -40.18
C MET A 127 15.29 15.82 -40.39
N LEU A 128 15.85 16.53 -39.40
CA LEU A 128 16.23 17.95 -39.55
C LEU A 128 17.38 18.14 -40.53
N SER A 129 18.39 17.26 -40.49
CA SER A 129 19.49 17.23 -41.45
C SER A 129 18.98 16.99 -42.88
N ALA A 130 17.97 16.14 -43.05
CA ALA A 130 17.31 15.92 -44.33
C ALA A 130 16.63 17.19 -44.87
N VAL A 131 15.99 18.00 -44.00
CA VAL A 131 15.47 19.32 -44.41
C VAL A 131 16.59 20.21 -44.93
N GLY A 132 17.70 20.30 -44.19
CA GLY A 132 18.88 21.06 -44.63
C GLY A 132 19.41 20.58 -45.98
N ALA A 133 19.55 19.26 -46.15
CA ALA A 133 20.01 18.65 -47.40
C ALA A 133 19.06 18.88 -48.58
N ILE A 134 17.74 18.85 -48.36
CA ILE A 134 16.75 19.18 -49.41
C ILE A 134 16.93 20.62 -49.87
N TRP A 135 17.15 21.55 -48.95
CA TRP A 135 17.35 22.96 -49.27
C TRP A 135 18.67 23.23 -50.00
N THR A 136 19.75 22.51 -49.68
CA THR A 136 21.05 22.70 -50.33
C THR A 136 21.21 21.94 -51.64
N LEU A 137 20.65 20.73 -51.76
CA LEU A 137 20.90 19.83 -52.90
C LEU A 137 19.77 19.77 -53.93
N ARG A 138 18.52 20.12 -53.58
CA ARG A 138 17.35 19.90 -54.45
C ARG A 138 16.55 21.15 -54.83
N THR A 139 16.88 22.31 -54.27
CA THR A 139 16.20 23.57 -54.61
C THR A 139 16.41 23.99 -56.06
N VAL A 140 17.51 23.55 -56.68
CA VAL A 140 17.84 23.82 -58.09
C VAL A 140 17.03 22.93 -59.06
N ASP A 141 16.71 21.69 -58.67
CA ASP A 141 16.14 20.69 -59.60
C ASP A 141 14.62 20.44 -59.46
N THR A 142 14.02 20.61 -58.26
CA THR A 142 12.64 20.12 -57.99
C THR A 142 11.60 21.24 -57.79
N GLY A 143 12.01 22.51 -57.92
CA GLY A 143 11.13 23.67 -57.71
C GLY A 143 10.86 23.99 -56.23
N ARG A 144 10.74 25.29 -55.93
CA ARG A 144 10.64 25.82 -54.55
C ARG A 144 9.41 25.30 -53.78
N MET A 145 8.27 25.12 -54.44
CA MET A 145 7.03 24.67 -53.79
C MET A 145 7.12 23.23 -53.28
N VAL A 146 7.75 22.31 -54.03
CA VAL A 146 7.93 20.91 -53.62
C VAL A 146 8.87 20.83 -52.41
N THR A 147 10.00 21.54 -52.47
CA THR A 147 10.98 21.65 -51.37
C THR A 147 10.31 22.17 -50.09
N PHE A 148 9.49 23.21 -50.21
CA PHE A 148 8.74 23.78 -49.10
C PHE A 148 7.75 22.78 -48.51
N THR A 149 6.98 22.09 -49.36
CA THR A 149 5.97 21.12 -48.93
C THR A 149 6.60 19.94 -48.18
N LEU A 150 7.68 19.35 -48.70
CA LEU A 150 8.42 18.28 -48.04
C LEU A 150 8.99 18.71 -46.68
N SER A 151 9.59 19.91 -46.62
CA SER A 151 10.14 20.47 -45.39
C SER A 151 9.05 20.66 -44.33
N LEU A 152 7.89 21.18 -44.75
CA LEU A 152 6.74 21.38 -43.88
C LEU A 152 6.17 20.05 -43.38
N SER A 153 6.03 19.04 -44.25
CA SER A 153 5.59 17.70 -43.85
C SER A 153 6.52 17.08 -42.81
N ILE A 154 7.84 17.19 -43.00
CA ILE A 154 8.83 16.73 -42.03
C ILE A 154 8.64 17.42 -40.67
N LEU A 155 8.50 18.75 -40.68
CA LEU A 155 8.33 19.51 -39.44
C LEU A 155 7.05 19.10 -38.70
N LEU A 156 5.94 18.90 -39.42
CA LEU A 156 4.68 18.44 -38.83
C LEU A 156 4.79 17.03 -38.23
N ILE A 157 5.54 16.12 -38.87
CA ILE A 157 5.80 14.78 -38.32
C ILE A 157 6.60 14.88 -37.02
N ILE A 158 7.65 15.71 -36.96
CA ILE A 158 8.43 15.92 -35.73
C ILE A 158 7.52 16.44 -34.61
N LEU A 159 6.69 17.45 -34.90
CA LEU A 159 5.77 18.04 -33.93
C LEU A 159 4.74 17.02 -33.41
N ALA A 160 4.24 16.13 -34.26
CA ALA A 160 3.31 15.07 -33.88
C ALA A 160 3.99 13.91 -33.12
N ALA A 161 5.25 13.60 -33.44
CA ALA A 161 6.00 12.51 -32.81
C ALA A 161 6.37 12.80 -31.34
N VAL A 162 6.65 14.07 -31.00
CA VAL A 162 7.01 14.49 -29.64
C VAL A 162 5.99 14.06 -28.56
N PRO A 163 4.69 14.41 -28.66
CA PRO A 163 3.72 13.99 -27.64
C PRO A 163 3.53 12.46 -27.60
N LEU A 164 3.57 11.78 -28.75
CA LEU A 164 3.47 10.32 -28.81
C LEU A 164 4.65 9.66 -28.07
N PHE A 165 5.87 10.11 -28.34
CA PHE A 165 7.06 9.63 -27.66
C PHE A 165 6.98 9.86 -26.15
N ARG A 166 6.53 11.05 -25.71
CA ARG A 166 6.37 11.37 -24.28
C ARG A 166 5.37 10.44 -23.59
N THR A 167 4.22 10.17 -24.21
CA THR A 167 3.25 9.23 -23.65
C THR A 167 3.79 7.79 -23.63
N GLY A 168 4.55 7.38 -24.65
CA GLY A 168 5.26 6.10 -24.69
C GLY A 168 6.26 5.95 -23.54
N GLN A 169 7.11 6.97 -23.31
CA GLN A 169 8.08 6.99 -22.21
C GLN A 169 7.40 6.94 -20.84
N ALA A 170 6.31 7.68 -20.66
CA ALA A 170 5.56 7.66 -19.40
C ALA A 170 4.94 6.27 -19.13
N ARG A 171 4.37 5.63 -20.15
CA ARG A 171 3.84 4.26 -20.05
C ARG A 171 4.93 3.24 -19.75
N MET A 172 6.05 3.33 -20.45
CA MET A 172 7.23 2.48 -20.25
C MET A 172 7.75 2.60 -18.82
N ALA A 173 7.93 3.83 -18.33
CA ALA A 173 8.34 4.10 -16.96
C ALA A 173 7.35 3.53 -15.94
N HIS A 174 6.04 3.68 -16.19
CA HIS A 174 5.02 3.15 -15.29
C HIS A 174 4.99 1.62 -15.23
N LEU A 175 5.22 0.93 -16.36
CA LEU A 175 5.23 -0.54 -16.43
C LEU A 175 6.47 -1.14 -15.78
N LEU A 176 7.64 -0.58 -16.07
CA LEU A 176 8.93 -1.09 -15.58
C LEU A 176 9.18 -0.72 -14.12
N LEU A 177 8.88 0.53 -13.73
CA LEU A 177 9.07 1.06 -12.37
C LEU A 177 7.83 0.90 -11.47
N ARG A 178 6.87 0.06 -11.89
CA ARG A 178 5.63 -0.20 -11.13
C ARG A 178 5.97 -0.54 -9.68
N PRO A 179 5.28 0.04 -8.68
CA PRO A 179 5.55 -0.23 -7.27
C PRO A 179 5.45 -1.73 -6.99
N THR A 180 6.60 -2.37 -6.79
CA THR A 180 6.66 -3.67 -6.14
C THR A 180 6.37 -3.42 -4.67
N SER A 181 5.34 -4.06 -4.11
CA SER A 181 5.19 -4.14 -2.66
C SER A 181 6.52 -4.67 -2.13
N SER A 182 7.26 -3.85 -1.37
CA SER A 182 8.55 -4.30 -0.86
C SER A 182 8.32 -5.56 -0.02
N PRO A 183 9.19 -6.58 -0.12
CA PRO A 183 9.11 -7.74 0.77
C PRO A 183 9.01 -7.33 2.24
N ALA A 184 9.70 -6.25 2.63
CA ALA A 184 9.61 -5.66 3.96
C ALA A 184 8.19 -5.18 4.33
N ARG A 185 7.44 -4.58 3.40
CA ARG A 185 6.05 -4.18 3.64
C ARG A 185 5.15 -5.41 3.80
N ARG A 186 5.36 -6.44 3.00
CA ARG A 186 4.61 -7.70 3.12
C ARG A 186 4.94 -8.44 4.42
N ILE A 187 6.21 -8.47 4.82
CA ILE A 187 6.65 -9.05 6.09
C ILE A 187 6.04 -8.25 7.23
N ARG A 188 6.09 -6.91 7.20
CA ARG A 188 5.46 -6.08 8.23
C ARG A 188 3.95 -6.31 8.32
N GLU A 189 3.25 -6.35 7.18
CA GLU A 189 1.80 -6.69 7.15
C GLU A 189 1.53 -8.08 7.75
N LEU A 190 2.38 -9.08 7.47
CA LEU A 190 2.26 -10.43 8.03
C LEU A 190 2.60 -10.47 9.53
N THR A 191 3.63 -9.74 9.96
CA THR A 191 4.03 -9.64 11.37
C THR A 191 2.97 -8.91 12.18
N GLU A 192 2.40 -7.82 11.66
CA GLU A 192 1.27 -7.11 12.26
C GLU A 192 0.03 -8.01 12.33
N SER A 193 -0.29 -8.75 11.27
CA SER A 193 -1.40 -9.71 11.28
C SER A 193 -1.17 -10.85 12.28
N ARG A 194 0.06 -11.31 12.44
CA ARG A 194 0.41 -12.36 13.40
C ARG A 194 0.37 -11.85 14.83
N ALA A 195 0.86 -10.64 15.08
CA ALA A 195 0.76 -9.99 16.37
C ALA A 195 -0.72 -9.82 16.77
N ALA A 196 -1.56 -9.30 15.87
CA ALA A 196 -2.99 -9.16 16.11
C ALA A 196 -3.69 -10.51 16.38
N ALA A 197 -3.30 -11.58 15.68
CA ALA A 197 -3.84 -12.92 15.93
C ALA A 197 -3.40 -13.51 17.28
N LEU A 198 -2.13 -13.30 17.67
CA LEU A 198 -1.61 -13.74 18.96
C LEU A 198 -2.24 -12.97 20.12
N ASP A 199 -2.43 -11.65 19.97
CA ASP A 199 -3.11 -10.82 20.96
C ASP A 199 -4.57 -11.26 21.15
N ALA A 200 -5.26 -11.59 20.06
CA ALA A 200 -6.61 -12.15 20.12
C ALA A 200 -6.66 -13.49 20.87
N GLN A 201 -5.71 -14.40 20.62
CA GLN A 201 -5.64 -15.67 21.34
C GLN A 201 -5.28 -15.49 22.82
N ALA A 202 -4.34 -14.60 23.15
CA ALA A 202 -3.96 -14.30 24.53
C ALA A 202 -5.10 -13.64 25.33
N ALA A 203 -5.96 -12.86 24.65
CA ALA A 203 -7.17 -12.30 25.26
C ALA A 203 -8.21 -13.40 25.54
N GLU A 204 -8.38 -14.35 24.61
CA GLU A 204 -9.31 -15.47 24.80
C GLU A 204 -8.85 -16.42 25.90
N LEU A 205 -7.55 -16.73 25.98
CA LEU A 205 -7.00 -17.54 27.08
C LEU A 205 -7.23 -16.88 28.45
N ARG A 206 -6.95 -15.58 28.58
CA ARG A 206 -7.24 -14.83 29.83
C ARG A 206 -8.72 -14.80 30.19
N ARG A 207 -9.60 -14.91 29.20
CA ARG A 207 -11.05 -15.02 29.43
C ARG A 207 -11.41 -16.41 29.93
N ILE A 208 -10.94 -17.47 29.27
CA ILE A 208 -11.17 -18.87 29.68
C ILE A 208 -10.61 -19.12 31.08
N GLU A 209 -9.40 -18.63 31.37
CA GLU A 209 -8.78 -18.75 32.70
C GLU A 209 -9.62 -18.07 33.78
N ARG A 210 -10.12 -16.85 33.51
CA ARG A 210 -11.00 -16.13 34.43
C ARG A 210 -12.33 -16.86 34.62
N ASP A 211 -12.96 -17.28 33.54
CA ASP A 211 -14.24 -18.00 33.59
C ASP A 211 -14.10 -19.33 34.35
N LEU A 212 -12.96 -20.02 34.19
CA LEU A 212 -12.65 -21.24 34.93
C LEU A 212 -12.38 -20.96 36.41
N HIS A 213 -11.65 -19.88 36.72
CA HIS A 213 -11.32 -19.54 38.10
C HIS A 213 -12.57 -19.09 38.86
N ASP A 214 -13.36 -18.19 38.29
CA ASP A 214 -14.59 -17.69 38.86
C ASP A 214 -15.64 -18.82 38.99
N GLY A 215 -15.75 -19.67 37.97
CA GLY A 215 -16.66 -20.82 37.98
C GLY A 215 -16.30 -21.87 39.03
N ALA A 216 -15.02 -22.18 39.19
CA ALA A 216 -14.54 -23.11 40.21
C ALA A 216 -14.69 -22.53 41.63
N GLN A 217 -14.38 -21.25 41.82
CA GLN A 217 -14.51 -20.57 43.10
C GLN A 217 -15.98 -20.50 43.55
N ALA A 218 -16.91 -20.13 42.67
CA ALA A 218 -18.34 -20.10 42.98
C ALA A 218 -18.84 -21.48 43.45
N ARG A 219 -18.36 -22.56 42.80
CA ARG A 219 -18.72 -23.94 43.17
C ARG A 219 -18.13 -24.37 44.52
N LEU A 220 -16.88 -24.01 44.81
CA LEU A 220 -16.27 -24.30 46.11
C LEU A 220 -16.98 -23.56 47.26
N ILE A 221 -17.44 -22.33 47.03
CA ILE A 221 -18.19 -21.55 48.02
C ILE A 221 -19.57 -22.17 48.27
N SER A 222 -20.30 -22.57 47.22
CA SER A 222 -21.62 -23.21 47.38
C SER A 222 -21.53 -24.53 48.14
N VAL A 223 -20.53 -25.37 47.81
CA VAL A 223 -20.29 -26.64 48.52
C VAL A 223 -19.96 -26.40 50.00
N ARG A 224 -19.10 -25.41 50.31
CA ARG A 224 -18.74 -25.08 51.70
C ARG A 224 -19.93 -24.55 52.50
N MET A 225 -20.80 -23.74 51.88
CA MET A 225 -22.01 -23.21 52.52
C MET A 225 -22.99 -24.34 52.85
N ASN A 226 -23.25 -25.26 51.91
CA ASN A 226 -24.14 -26.41 52.12
C ASN A 226 -23.60 -27.35 53.21
N LEU A 227 -22.29 -27.60 53.25
CA LEU A 227 -21.62 -28.34 54.33
C LEU A 227 -21.74 -27.63 55.69
N GLY A 228 -21.67 -26.30 55.72
CA GLY A 228 -21.87 -25.51 56.93
C GLY A 228 -23.29 -25.62 57.49
N LEU A 229 -24.30 -25.58 56.63
CA LEU A 229 -25.70 -25.76 56.99
C LEU A 229 -25.97 -27.19 57.48
N ALA A 230 -25.45 -28.20 56.79
CA ALA A 230 -25.59 -29.61 57.18
C ALA A 230 -24.96 -29.92 58.55
N ARG A 231 -23.86 -29.24 58.94
CA ARG A 231 -23.27 -29.38 60.28
C ARG A 231 -24.14 -28.80 61.41
N GLY A 232 -25.04 -27.85 61.11
CA GLY A 232 -25.92 -27.22 62.08
C GLY A 232 -27.29 -27.89 62.24
N SER A 233 -27.71 -28.69 61.26
CA SER A 233 -28.95 -29.47 61.29
C SER A 233 -28.80 -30.76 62.09
N HIS A 234 -29.74 -31.04 63.00
CA HIS A 234 -29.76 -32.25 63.83
C HIS A 234 -30.68 -33.36 63.28
N ASP A 235 -31.33 -33.11 62.13
CA ASP A 235 -32.24 -34.04 61.46
C ASP A 235 -31.51 -34.75 60.30
N LEU A 236 -31.50 -36.08 60.32
CA LEU A 236 -30.79 -36.91 59.35
C LEU A 236 -31.36 -36.75 57.93
N ALA A 237 -32.67 -36.53 57.79
CA ALA A 237 -33.33 -36.35 56.50
C ALA A 237 -32.91 -35.03 55.83
N GLN A 238 -32.81 -33.96 56.62
CA GLN A 238 -32.40 -32.63 56.17
C GLN A 238 -30.91 -32.58 55.80
N VAL A 239 -30.07 -33.34 56.52
CA VAL A 239 -28.64 -33.52 56.17
C VAL A 239 -28.49 -34.27 54.85
N GLN A 240 -29.27 -35.33 54.61
CA GLN A 240 -29.21 -36.09 53.37
C GLN A 240 -29.63 -35.24 52.15
N GLU A 241 -30.67 -34.42 52.30
CA GLU A 241 -31.13 -33.50 51.25
C GLU A 241 -30.07 -32.44 50.89
N LEU A 242 -29.43 -31.82 51.88
CA LEU A 242 -28.37 -30.81 51.66
C LEU A 242 -27.10 -31.40 51.04
N VAL A 243 -26.80 -32.67 51.31
CA VAL A 243 -25.66 -33.39 50.70
C VAL A 243 -25.97 -33.72 49.25
N GLU A 244 -27.14 -34.28 48.94
CA GLU A 244 -27.55 -34.54 47.55
C GLU A 244 -27.60 -33.25 46.71
N GLU A 245 -28.06 -32.13 47.29
CA GLU A 245 -28.05 -30.83 46.59
C GLU A 245 -26.63 -30.30 46.32
N ALA A 246 -25.68 -30.56 47.23
CA ALA A 246 -24.27 -30.19 47.04
C ALA A 246 -23.54 -31.09 46.02
N TRP A 247 -23.93 -32.36 45.92
CA TRP A 247 -23.29 -33.36 45.05
C TRP A 247 -24.02 -33.60 43.72
N GLY A 248 -25.22 -33.06 43.55
CA GLY A 248 -26.00 -33.15 42.32
C GLY A 248 -25.25 -32.60 41.09
N PRO A 249 -25.54 -33.11 39.88
CA PRO A 249 -24.94 -32.61 38.65
C PRO A 249 -25.19 -31.10 38.53
N PRO A 250 -24.20 -30.31 38.07
CA PRO A 250 -24.34 -28.87 38.01
C PRO A 250 -25.62 -28.51 37.25
N ALA A 251 -26.46 -27.66 37.83
CA ALA A 251 -27.56 -27.05 37.10
C ALA A 251 -26.99 -26.52 35.79
N ARG A 252 -27.48 -27.03 34.66
CA ARG A 252 -26.94 -26.71 33.33
C ARG A 252 -26.77 -25.19 33.24
N PRO A 253 -25.56 -24.67 32.99
CA PRO A 253 -25.45 -23.26 32.71
C PRO A 253 -26.17 -23.05 31.38
N TRP A 254 -26.82 -21.90 31.23
CA TRP A 254 -27.66 -21.51 30.11
C TRP A 254 -29.12 -22.01 30.22
N PRO A 255 -30.06 -21.15 30.67
CA PRO A 255 -31.39 -21.23 30.09
C PRO A 255 -31.20 -21.13 28.58
N SER A 256 -31.80 -22.06 27.83
CA SER A 256 -31.96 -21.90 26.41
C SER A 256 -32.48 -20.49 26.17
N CYS A 257 -31.67 -19.62 25.56
CA CYS A 257 -32.16 -18.46 24.80
C CYS A 257 -32.88 -18.99 23.55
N GLY A 258 -33.84 -19.90 23.76
CA GLY A 258 -34.87 -20.26 22.83
C GLY A 258 -35.97 -19.21 22.96
N THR A 259 -36.47 -18.77 21.82
CA THR A 259 -37.77 -18.09 21.61
C THR A 259 -37.94 -16.59 21.86
N SER A 260 -37.12 -15.87 22.65
CA SER A 260 -37.34 -14.40 22.81
C SER A 260 -36.63 -13.51 21.78
N CYS A 261 -35.48 -13.91 21.22
CA CYS A 261 -34.77 -13.13 20.20
C CYS A 261 -35.26 -13.38 18.76
N ALA A 262 -36.25 -14.25 18.57
CA ALA A 262 -36.80 -14.57 17.24
C ALA A 262 -37.78 -13.50 16.70
N ALA A 263 -38.09 -12.44 17.47
CA ALA A 263 -39.06 -11.43 17.06
C ALA A 263 -38.48 -10.21 16.31
N SER A 264 -37.16 -10.02 16.22
CA SER A 264 -36.56 -8.83 15.56
C SER A 264 -35.74 -9.11 14.29
N ILE A 265 -35.55 -10.37 13.90
CA ILE A 265 -34.92 -10.72 12.61
C ILE A 265 -36.02 -10.94 11.58
N ARG A 266 -36.64 -9.86 11.10
CA ARG A 266 -37.30 -9.86 9.79
C ARG A 266 -36.47 -9.05 8.80
N ARG A 267 -35.99 -9.78 7.78
CA ARG A 267 -35.43 -9.35 6.49
C ARG A 267 -33.97 -8.92 6.46
N CYS A 268 -33.09 -9.89 6.26
CA CYS A 268 -31.99 -9.76 5.31
C CYS A 268 -31.97 -11.03 4.44
N SER A 269 -32.38 -10.88 3.17
CA SER A 269 -32.32 -11.93 2.15
C SER A 269 -30.88 -12.11 1.63
N PRO A 270 -30.43 -13.33 1.32
CA PRO A 270 -29.15 -13.55 0.68
C PRO A 270 -29.31 -13.43 -0.84
N THR A 271 -28.64 -12.48 -1.46
CA THR A 271 -28.40 -12.53 -2.91
C THR A 271 -26.91 -12.40 -3.18
N GLY A 272 -26.33 -13.50 -3.69
CA GLY A 272 -25.24 -13.51 -4.66
C GLY A 272 -23.85 -13.16 -4.14
N GLY A 273 -23.00 -14.18 -4.02
CA GLY A 273 -21.56 -14.00 -3.84
C GLY A 273 -20.84 -13.53 -5.10
N TRP A 274 -19.71 -12.84 -4.92
CA TRP A 274 -18.49 -12.88 -5.75
C TRP A 274 -17.30 -12.36 -4.89
N PRO A 275 -16.08 -12.92 -5.03
CA PRO A 275 -14.97 -12.64 -4.15
C PRO A 275 -14.16 -11.42 -4.61
N GLY A 276 -13.68 -10.63 -3.64
CA GLY A 276 -12.58 -9.69 -3.85
C GLY A 276 -12.99 -8.22 -3.98
N ARG A 277 -13.22 -7.55 -2.83
CA ARG A 277 -12.85 -6.14 -2.59
C ARG A 277 -13.02 -5.79 -1.12
N SER A 278 -11.95 -5.25 -0.53
CA SER A 278 -11.90 -4.72 0.82
C SER A 278 -12.64 -3.39 0.94
N ARG A 279 -13.92 -3.44 1.33
CA ARG A 279 -14.61 -2.32 1.99
C ARG A 279 -15.62 -2.86 3.01
N PRO A 280 -15.68 -2.34 4.24
CA PRO A 280 -16.73 -2.72 5.18
C PRO A 280 -18.09 -2.18 4.66
N PRO A 281 -19.21 -2.89 4.93
CA PRO A 281 -20.53 -2.41 4.57
C PRO A 281 -20.85 -1.14 5.39
N ARG A 282 -21.35 -0.10 4.71
CA ARG A 282 -21.96 1.05 5.38
C ARG A 282 -23.37 0.65 5.80
N CYS A 283 -23.58 0.45 7.10
CA CYS A 283 -24.92 0.39 7.66
C CYS A 283 -25.47 1.83 7.76
N SER A 284 -26.43 2.18 6.90
CA SER A 284 -27.24 3.38 7.09
C SER A 284 -28.34 3.09 8.11
N ALA A 285 -28.10 3.42 9.37
CA ALA A 285 -29.15 3.44 10.40
C ALA A 285 -29.92 4.76 10.31
N ARG A 286 -31.17 4.68 9.87
CA ARG A 286 -32.13 5.79 9.87
C ARG A 286 -33.25 5.46 10.86
N SER A 287 -33.06 5.74 12.14
CA SER A 287 -34.14 6.17 13.05
C SER A 287 -33.65 6.38 14.49
N ARG A 288 -34.03 7.55 14.99
CA ARG A 288 -34.29 8.04 16.35
C ARG A 288 -34.09 7.11 17.56
N SER A 289 -33.74 7.79 18.66
CA SER A 289 -33.60 7.40 20.07
C SER A 289 -32.29 6.72 20.46
N ARG A 290 -31.34 7.56 20.87
CA ARG A 290 -30.24 7.24 21.79
C ARG A 290 -30.82 6.80 23.13
N SER A 291 -30.74 5.52 23.43
CA SER A 291 -30.71 5.01 24.81
C SER A 291 -29.80 3.80 24.83
N GLU A 292 -28.54 4.00 25.22
CA GLU A 292 -27.63 2.93 25.60
C GLU A 292 -28.15 2.29 26.89
N SER A 293 -28.99 1.27 26.77
CA SER A 293 -29.33 0.37 27.88
C SER A 293 -28.25 -0.71 27.97
N THR A 294 -27.17 -0.38 28.69
CA THR A 294 -26.28 -1.39 29.25
C THR A 294 -27.10 -2.26 30.20
N CYS A 295 -27.23 -3.56 29.89
CA CYS A 295 -27.77 -4.55 30.81
C CYS A 295 -26.77 -4.73 31.97
N ARG A 296 -26.85 -3.88 32.99
CA ARG A 296 -26.33 -4.20 34.32
C ARG A 296 -27.40 -4.92 35.11
N ALA A 297 -27.04 -6.08 35.63
CA ALA A 297 -27.78 -6.75 36.68
C ALA A 297 -27.92 -5.80 37.89
N ALA A 298 -29.15 -5.56 38.31
CA ALA A 298 -29.44 -4.79 39.52
C ALA A 298 -29.46 -5.73 40.74
N PRO A 299 -28.73 -5.41 41.84
CA PRO A 299 -29.02 -5.99 43.14
C PRO A 299 -30.13 -5.19 43.84
N ARG A 300 -30.99 -5.90 44.58
CA ARG A 300 -32.04 -5.34 45.42
C ARG A 300 -31.43 -4.63 46.63
N HIS A 301 -31.77 -3.36 46.86
CA HIS A 301 -32.27 -2.77 48.13
C HIS A 301 -31.98 -1.26 48.28
N ARG A 302 -33.06 -0.53 48.61
CA ARG A 302 -33.23 0.71 49.40
C ARG A 302 -32.09 1.75 49.49
N SER A 303 -32.38 2.94 48.94
CA SER A 303 -32.39 4.29 49.59
C SER A 303 -31.88 5.38 48.63
N SER A 304 -32.76 6.26 48.18
CA SER A 304 -32.46 7.42 47.32
C SER A 304 -31.90 8.60 48.12
N PRO A 305 -31.03 9.43 47.53
CA PRO A 305 -31.28 10.88 47.46
C PRO A 305 -30.94 11.50 46.07
N PRO A 306 -31.30 12.77 45.80
CA PRO A 306 -31.63 13.24 44.44
C PRO A 306 -30.42 13.74 43.63
N CYS A 307 -30.41 13.43 42.33
CA CYS A 307 -29.51 14.05 41.36
C CYS A 307 -29.98 15.46 40.97
N THR A 308 -29.13 16.45 41.18
CA THR A 308 -29.24 17.80 40.61
C THR A 308 -28.82 17.78 39.14
N SER A 309 -29.70 18.26 38.25
CA SER A 309 -29.44 18.35 36.81
C SER A 309 -28.65 19.63 36.48
N ARG A 310 -27.43 19.50 35.96
CA ARG A 310 -26.72 20.63 35.31
C ARG A 310 -26.91 20.52 33.79
N ARG A 311 -27.77 21.37 33.23
CA ARG A 311 -27.94 21.54 31.78
C ARG A 311 -26.72 22.27 31.21
N VAL A 312 -26.07 21.71 30.21
CA VAL A 312 -25.29 22.47 29.23
C VAL A 312 -26.14 22.55 27.96
N ARG A 313 -26.47 23.79 27.59
CA ARG A 313 -27.22 24.17 26.38
C ARG A 313 -26.34 23.99 25.12
N PRO A 314 -26.96 23.89 23.92
CA PRO A 314 -26.37 23.28 22.73
C PRO A 314 -25.15 23.99 22.15
#